data_AF-A0A8S8ZJ65-F1
#
_entry.id   AF-A0A8S8ZJ65-F1
#
_cell.length_a   1.000
_cell.length_b   1.000
_cell.length_c   1.000
_cell.angle_alpha   90.00
_cell.angle_beta   90.00
_cell.angle_gamma   90.00
#
_symmetry.space_group_name_H-M   'P 1'
#
loop_
_entity.id
_entity.type
_entity.pdbx_description
1 polymer ?
#
loop_
_entity_poly.entity_id
_entity_poly.type
_entity_poly.pdbx_seq_one_letter_code
_entity_poly.pdbx_strand_id
1 'polypeptide(L)'
;MRANTPAVIGLAAATASLTSAAAIPLQPRGEPIGITPHDKYCSSVCVLGCKIDINRIAYWPSSVSCNDICVRVSANGRSVTLLKIDQSGGAYDISYDAYAYLQNGVGAVSPVVGGIIDATYEVVNPEECRGLIKTADGKLPFSATNSMDFVNSCKNEAGSWVGNNFQLWNIADARCQWGEDVTCDFPDLAVTNQPDCGAGHTLGIQTVMEKGFAVEDVAYPV
;
A
#
# COMPACT_ATOMS: atom_id res chain seq x y z
N MET A 1 -47.60 -10.09 -80.37
CA MET A 1 -46.98 -9.39 -79.22
C MET A 1 -47.78 -9.69 -77.97
N ARG A 2 -47.31 -10.60 -77.12
CA ARG A 2 -47.71 -10.76 -75.71
C ARG A 2 -46.46 -11.22 -74.95
N ALA A 3 -46.09 -10.46 -73.93
CA ALA A 3 -44.83 -10.58 -73.20
C ALA A 3 -44.91 -11.68 -72.14
N ASN A 4 -43.87 -12.52 -72.04
CA ASN A 4 -43.62 -13.40 -70.92
C ASN A 4 -42.67 -12.70 -69.94
N THR A 5 -43.10 -12.53 -68.70
CA THR A 5 -42.32 -12.03 -67.57
C THR A 5 -41.61 -13.19 -66.87
N PRO A 6 -40.32 -13.10 -66.50
CA PRO A 6 -39.70 -14.08 -65.62
C PRO A 6 -39.90 -13.69 -64.15
N ALA A 7 -40.22 -14.69 -63.32
CA ALA A 7 -40.25 -14.56 -61.87
C ALA A 7 -38.82 -14.66 -61.31
N VAL A 8 -38.42 -13.70 -60.48
CA VAL A 8 -37.14 -13.71 -59.76
C VAL A 8 -37.37 -14.37 -58.40
N ILE A 9 -36.77 -15.54 -58.18
CA ILE A 9 -36.74 -16.23 -56.88
C ILE A 9 -35.56 -15.68 -56.09
N GLY A 10 -35.84 -14.93 -55.01
CA GLY A 10 -34.83 -14.45 -54.08
C GLY A 10 -34.45 -15.53 -53.06
N LEU A 11 -33.18 -15.92 -53.02
CA LEU A 11 -32.61 -16.71 -51.93
C LEU A 11 -32.29 -15.79 -50.75
N ALA A 12 -32.95 -15.97 -49.62
CA ALA A 12 -32.57 -15.37 -48.35
C ALA A 12 -31.52 -16.26 -47.66
N ALA A 13 -30.29 -15.76 -47.53
CA ALA A 13 -29.24 -16.42 -46.74
C ALA A 13 -29.44 -16.10 -45.25
N ALA A 14 -29.75 -17.13 -44.45
CA ALA A 14 -29.79 -17.01 -42.99
C ALA A 14 -28.36 -17.10 -42.43
N THR A 15 -27.84 -16.00 -41.89
CA THR A 15 -26.56 -15.95 -41.20
C THR A 15 -26.74 -16.39 -39.74
N ALA A 16 -26.20 -17.55 -39.38
CA ALA A 16 -26.14 -17.99 -37.99
C ALA A 16 -25.03 -17.22 -37.25
N SER A 17 -25.41 -16.40 -36.26
CA SER A 17 -24.47 -15.67 -35.42
C SER A 17 -23.94 -16.60 -34.32
N LEU A 18 -22.65 -16.92 -34.35
CA LEU A 18 -21.95 -17.61 -33.27
C LEU A 18 -21.72 -16.62 -32.11
N THR A 19 -22.46 -16.78 -31.01
CA THR A 19 -22.20 -16.05 -29.77
C THR A 19 -20.95 -16.63 -29.10
N SER A 20 -19.85 -15.87 -29.07
CA SER A 20 -18.68 -16.22 -28.26
C SER A 20 -19.05 -16.12 -26.78
N ALA A 21 -18.97 -17.24 -26.06
CA ALA A 21 -18.99 -17.23 -24.61
C ALA A 21 -17.72 -16.52 -24.12
N ALA A 22 -17.86 -15.33 -23.53
CA ALA A 22 -16.77 -14.65 -22.87
C ALA A 22 -16.25 -15.53 -21.74
N ALA A 23 -14.99 -15.96 -21.81
CA ALA A 23 -14.33 -16.60 -20.68
C ALA A 23 -14.31 -15.60 -19.51
N ILE A 24 -14.98 -15.94 -18.41
CA ILE A 24 -14.83 -15.20 -17.16
C ILE A 24 -13.35 -15.35 -16.77
N PRO A 25 -12.57 -14.27 -16.68
CA PRO A 25 -11.19 -14.38 -16.25
C PRO A 25 -11.18 -15.00 -14.85
N LEU A 26 -10.53 -16.15 -14.68
CA LEU A 26 -10.17 -16.64 -13.35
C LEU A 26 -9.31 -15.55 -12.72
N GLN A 27 -9.83 -14.84 -11.72
CA GLN A 27 -8.97 -14.01 -10.89
C GLN A 27 -7.89 -14.94 -10.28
N PRO A 28 -6.62 -14.54 -10.30
CA PRO A 28 -5.58 -15.24 -9.55
C PRO A 28 -6.07 -15.45 -8.13
N ARG A 29 -6.08 -16.70 -7.67
CA ARG A 29 -6.41 -16.99 -6.27
C ARG A 29 -5.24 -16.48 -5.44
N GLY A 30 -5.46 -15.43 -4.64
CA GLY A 30 -4.45 -14.87 -3.74
C GLY A 30 -3.82 -15.93 -2.83
N GLU A 31 -2.62 -15.67 -2.33
CA GLU A 31 -1.90 -16.57 -1.44
C GLU A 31 -2.66 -16.73 -0.11
N PRO A 32 -2.96 -17.97 0.32
CA PRO A 32 -3.65 -18.20 1.59
C PRO A 32 -2.73 -17.90 2.77
N ILE A 33 -3.24 -17.13 3.73
CA ILE A 33 -2.52 -16.72 4.95
C ILE A 33 -3.46 -16.74 6.15
N GLY A 34 -2.90 -16.84 7.36
CA GLY A 34 -3.62 -16.55 8.59
C GLY A 34 -3.22 -15.16 9.10
N ILE A 35 -4.18 -14.25 9.25
CA ILE A 35 -3.92 -12.87 9.68
C ILE A 35 -4.29 -12.61 11.13
N THR A 36 -3.51 -11.76 11.80
CA THR A 36 -3.70 -11.33 13.20
C THR A 36 -3.73 -9.80 13.31
N PRO A 37 -4.38 -9.24 14.35
CA PRO A 37 -4.39 -7.80 14.56
C PRO A 37 -3.08 -7.28 15.16
N HIS A 38 -2.63 -6.13 14.65
CA HIS A 38 -1.51 -5.36 15.20
C HIS A 38 -2.04 -4.02 15.72
N ASP A 39 -1.84 -3.74 17.02
CA ASP A 39 -2.35 -2.53 17.68
C ASP A 39 -1.41 -1.33 17.53
N LYS A 40 -0.10 -1.58 17.40
CA LYS A 40 0.93 -0.52 17.36
C LYS A 40 1.42 -0.22 15.96
N TYR A 41 1.51 1.05 15.61
CA TYR A 41 2.20 1.43 14.38
C TYR A 41 3.73 1.27 14.50
N CYS A 42 4.33 0.64 13.50
CA CYS A 42 5.77 0.64 13.25
C CYS A 42 6.07 0.46 11.74
N SER A 43 7.33 0.72 11.37
CA SER A 43 7.84 0.52 10.02
C SER A 43 9.34 0.22 10.06
N SER A 44 9.72 -0.98 9.63
CA SER A 44 11.12 -1.45 9.54
C SER A 44 11.94 -0.68 8.52
N VAL A 45 11.29 0.00 7.57
CA VAL A 45 11.92 0.87 6.57
C VAL A 45 11.74 2.36 6.88
N CYS A 46 11.25 2.69 8.07
CA CYS A 46 11.06 4.06 8.56
C CYS A 46 10.15 4.94 7.69
N VAL A 47 9.05 4.38 7.18
CA VAL A 47 7.94 5.19 6.67
C VAL A 47 7.30 5.94 7.84
N LEU A 48 6.86 7.18 7.60
CA LEU A 48 6.37 8.08 8.62
C LEU A 48 4.85 7.94 8.83
N GLY A 49 4.45 7.46 10.00
CA GLY A 49 3.05 7.20 10.37
C GLY A 49 2.17 8.44 10.32
N CYS A 50 2.70 9.60 10.70
CA CYS A 50 1.97 10.87 10.67
C CYS A 50 1.63 11.35 9.25
N LYS A 51 2.21 10.72 8.20
CA LYS A 51 2.02 11.09 6.79
C LYS A 51 1.36 9.97 5.97
N ILE A 52 0.78 8.97 6.62
CA ILE A 52 0.02 7.88 5.99
C ILE A 52 -1.25 7.54 6.79
N ASP A 53 -2.09 6.68 6.25
CA ASP A 53 -3.17 6.04 6.99
C ASP A 53 -2.66 4.79 7.74
N ILE A 54 -2.36 4.97 9.03
CA ILE A 54 -1.87 3.89 9.91
C ILE A 54 -2.91 2.80 10.22
N ASN A 55 -4.18 3.02 9.84
CA ASN A 55 -5.24 2.01 9.94
C ASN A 55 -5.22 1.02 8.76
N ARG A 56 -4.26 1.16 7.83
CA ARG A 56 -4.17 0.37 6.60
C ARG A 56 -2.76 -0.14 6.36
N ILE A 57 -2.17 -0.79 7.36
CA ILE A 57 -0.77 -1.28 7.32
C ILE A 57 -0.73 -2.81 7.39
N ALA A 58 0.20 -3.40 6.63
CA ALA A 58 0.57 -4.81 6.67
C ALA A 58 1.98 -4.98 7.24
N TYR A 59 2.11 -5.89 8.19
CA TYR A 59 3.33 -6.27 8.91
C TYR A 59 3.65 -7.72 8.57
N TRP A 60 4.39 -7.94 7.48
CA TRP A 60 4.56 -9.26 6.87
C TRP A 60 5.75 -10.01 7.46
N PRO A 61 5.80 -11.36 7.42
CA PRO A 61 6.97 -12.09 7.90
C PRO A 61 8.21 -11.85 7.01
N SER A 62 7.99 -11.46 5.75
CA SER A 62 9.03 -11.13 4.79
C SER A 62 9.46 -9.68 4.88
N SER A 63 10.69 -9.40 4.42
CA SER A 63 11.20 -8.04 4.31
C SER A 63 10.35 -7.18 3.36
N VAL A 64 10.36 -5.87 3.60
CA VAL A 64 9.79 -4.89 2.68
C VAL A 64 10.67 -4.80 1.43
N SER A 65 10.07 -4.81 0.22
CA SER A 65 10.79 -4.60 -1.03
C SER A 65 10.49 -3.24 -1.65
N CYS A 66 11.19 -2.90 -2.72
CA CYS A 66 11.02 -1.65 -3.44
C CYS A 66 9.77 -1.60 -4.35
N ASN A 67 9.04 -2.71 -4.52
CA ASN A 67 7.91 -2.81 -5.45
C ASN A 67 6.63 -3.38 -4.84
N ASP A 68 6.74 -4.28 -3.86
CA ASP A 68 5.59 -4.96 -3.24
C ASP A 68 4.99 -4.20 -2.05
N ILE A 69 5.02 -2.87 -2.10
CA ILE A 69 4.59 -1.99 -0.99
C ILE A 69 3.07 -1.92 -0.83
N CYS A 70 2.32 -2.48 -1.77
CA CYS A 70 0.86 -2.48 -1.74
C CYS A 70 0.31 -3.89 -1.88
N VAL A 71 -0.50 -4.29 -0.90
CA VAL A 71 -1.15 -5.60 -0.88
C VAL A 71 -2.64 -5.44 -0.70
N ARG A 72 -3.41 -6.35 -1.29
CA ARG A 72 -4.84 -6.49 -1.00
C ARG A 72 -5.04 -7.74 -0.17
N VAL A 73 -5.67 -7.61 0.98
CA VAL A 73 -6.04 -8.71 1.86
C VAL A 73 -7.54 -8.91 1.81
N SER A 74 -7.97 -10.15 1.66
CA SER A 74 -9.38 -10.52 1.59
C SER A 74 -9.73 -11.61 2.60
N ALA A 75 -10.80 -11.40 3.36
CA ALA A 75 -11.36 -12.36 4.32
C ALA A 75 -12.86 -12.08 4.51
N ASN A 76 -13.64 -13.12 4.85
CA ASN A 76 -15.08 -13.00 5.14
C ASN A 76 -15.88 -12.22 4.07
N GLY A 77 -15.54 -12.38 2.79
CA GLY A 77 -16.21 -11.70 1.66
C GLY A 77 -15.89 -10.21 1.52
N ARG A 78 -14.88 -9.70 2.24
CA ARG A 78 -14.41 -8.32 2.18
C ARG A 78 -12.96 -8.26 1.75
N SER A 79 -12.55 -7.12 1.21
CA SER A 79 -11.17 -6.84 0.83
C SER A 79 -10.76 -5.45 1.30
N VAL A 80 -9.49 -5.30 1.66
CA VAL A 80 -8.87 -4.01 2.01
C VAL A 80 -7.47 -3.96 1.43
N THR A 81 -7.08 -2.78 0.94
CA THR A 81 -5.73 -2.50 0.46
C THR A 81 -4.90 -1.93 1.60
N LEU A 82 -3.65 -2.40 1.73
CA LEU A 82 -2.75 -2.09 2.85
C LEU A 82 -1.35 -1.76 2.33
N LEU A 83 -0.68 -0.83 3.01
CA LEU A 83 0.74 -0.56 2.83
C LEU A 83 1.56 -1.65 3.53
N LYS A 84 2.33 -2.43 2.76
CA LYS A 84 3.33 -3.39 3.28
C LYS A 84 4.65 -2.65 3.49
N ILE A 85 4.81 -2.09 4.68
CA ILE A 85 5.94 -1.21 5.04
C ILE A 85 6.62 -1.63 6.35
N ASP A 86 6.24 -2.78 6.89
CA ASP A 86 6.87 -3.33 8.05
C ASP A 86 7.01 -4.85 7.96
N GLN A 87 7.94 -5.36 8.76
CA GLN A 87 8.19 -6.77 8.90
C GLN A 87 7.79 -7.22 10.31
N SER A 88 6.98 -8.27 10.39
CA SER A 88 6.70 -8.98 11.63
C SER A 88 7.81 -10.00 11.94
N GLY A 89 7.87 -10.47 13.19
CA GLY A 89 8.75 -11.56 13.61
C GLY A 89 8.36 -12.95 13.09
N GLY A 90 7.48 -13.06 12.08
CA GLY A 90 7.07 -14.34 11.48
C GLY A 90 5.55 -14.54 11.27
N ALA A 91 4.72 -13.55 11.57
CA ALA A 91 3.26 -13.59 11.40
C ALA A 91 2.79 -12.70 10.24
N TYR A 92 1.57 -12.90 9.76
CA TYR A 92 0.94 -11.94 8.87
C TYR A 92 0.05 -11.02 9.70
N ASP A 93 0.59 -9.92 10.22
CA ASP A 93 -0.21 -8.99 11.00
C ASP A 93 -0.69 -7.82 10.14
N ILE A 94 -1.87 -7.30 10.45
CA ILE A 94 -2.38 -6.07 9.84
C ILE A 94 -2.87 -5.12 10.92
N SER A 95 -2.86 -3.81 10.65
CA SER A 95 -3.39 -2.79 11.56
C SER A 95 -4.79 -3.17 12.05
N TYR A 96 -5.04 -3.05 13.35
CA TYR A 96 -6.25 -3.56 13.98
C TYR A 96 -7.55 -3.08 13.31
N ASP A 97 -7.63 -1.82 12.89
CA ASP A 97 -8.82 -1.32 12.18
C ASP A 97 -9.10 -2.11 10.88
N ALA A 98 -8.07 -2.42 10.10
CA ALA A 98 -8.22 -3.25 8.89
C ALA A 98 -8.65 -4.68 9.23
N TYR A 99 -8.07 -5.27 10.27
CA TYR A 99 -8.47 -6.58 10.79
C TYR A 99 -9.94 -6.60 11.21
N ALA A 100 -10.36 -5.61 12.00
CA ALA A 100 -11.73 -5.46 12.44
C ALA A 100 -12.69 -5.27 11.25
N TYR A 101 -12.32 -4.41 10.29
CA TYR A 101 -13.10 -4.19 9.08
C TYR A 101 -13.32 -5.47 8.27
N LEU A 102 -12.31 -6.33 8.13
CA LEU A 102 -12.48 -7.60 7.43
C LEU A 102 -13.50 -8.52 8.12
N GLN A 103 -13.65 -8.45 9.44
CA GLN A 103 -14.64 -9.23 10.19
C GLN A 103 -16.03 -8.59 10.22
N ASN A 104 -16.11 -7.29 10.55
CA ASN A 104 -17.38 -6.61 10.89
C ASN A 104 -17.86 -5.61 9.81
N GLY A 105 -17.01 -5.23 8.85
CA GLY A 105 -17.29 -4.26 7.79
C GLY A 105 -17.27 -2.79 8.21
N VAL A 106 -17.00 -2.46 9.48
CA VAL A 106 -17.02 -1.09 10.02
C VAL A 106 -15.71 -0.67 10.69
N GLY A 107 -14.77 -1.59 10.92
CA GLY A 107 -13.46 -1.28 11.51
C GLY A 107 -13.48 -1.32 13.04
N ALA A 108 -12.49 -0.68 13.67
CA ALA A 108 -12.26 -0.72 15.11
C ALA A 108 -13.30 0.06 15.93
N VAL A 109 -14.14 0.88 15.29
CA VAL A 109 -15.27 1.56 15.94
C VAL A 109 -16.29 0.56 16.53
N SER A 110 -16.30 -0.67 16.03
CA SER A 110 -17.03 -1.80 16.62
C SER A 110 -16.04 -2.91 16.97
N PRO A 111 -15.37 -2.83 18.13
CA PRO A 111 -14.25 -3.70 18.46
C PRO A 111 -14.58 -5.19 18.31
N VAL A 112 -13.66 -5.93 17.70
CA VAL A 112 -13.68 -7.39 17.61
C VAL A 112 -12.51 -7.96 18.41
N VAL A 113 -12.72 -9.10 19.06
CA VAL A 113 -11.64 -9.82 19.77
C VAL A 113 -10.59 -10.29 18.77
N GLY A 114 -9.33 -10.21 19.17
CA GLY A 114 -8.21 -10.68 18.34
C GLY A 114 -8.17 -12.20 18.16
N GLY A 115 -7.34 -12.66 17.22
CA GLY A 115 -7.16 -14.06 16.88
C GLY A 115 -6.75 -14.25 15.42
N ILE A 116 -6.32 -15.45 15.07
CA ILE A 116 -6.01 -15.77 13.67
C ILE A 116 -7.32 -15.92 12.90
N ILE A 117 -7.43 -15.28 11.74
CA ILE A 117 -8.49 -15.54 10.77
C ILE A 117 -7.91 -15.95 9.42
N ASP A 118 -8.59 -16.86 8.72
CA ASP A 118 -8.22 -17.28 7.38
C ASP A 118 -8.45 -16.14 6.38
N ALA A 119 -7.43 -15.85 5.58
CA ALA A 119 -7.45 -14.80 4.57
C ALA A 119 -6.67 -15.23 3.32
N THR A 120 -6.79 -14.41 2.29
CA THR A 120 -5.90 -14.45 1.13
C THR A 120 -5.29 -13.09 0.91
N TYR A 121 -4.06 -13.02 0.41
CA TYR A 121 -3.49 -11.76 -0.05
C TYR A 121 -2.89 -11.85 -1.44
N GLU A 122 -2.76 -10.70 -2.07
CA GLU A 122 -2.07 -10.53 -3.34
C GLU A 122 -1.30 -9.21 -3.32
N VAL A 123 -0.12 -9.21 -3.94
CA VAL A 123 0.61 -7.97 -4.25
C VAL A 123 -0.11 -7.29 -5.41
N VAL A 124 -0.46 -6.02 -5.23
CA VAL A 124 -1.23 -5.25 -6.21
C VAL A 124 -0.43 -4.06 -6.72
N ASN A 125 -0.98 -3.33 -7.69
CA ASN A 125 -0.32 -2.13 -8.18
C ASN A 125 -0.15 -1.12 -7.03
N PRO A 126 1.06 -0.58 -6.78
CA PRO A 126 1.30 0.44 -5.75
C PRO A 126 0.34 1.63 -5.78
N GLU A 127 -0.15 2.01 -6.97
CA GLU A 127 -1.12 3.09 -7.13
C GLU A 127 -2.45 2.83 -6.40
N GLU A 128 -2.80 1.58 -6.10
CA GLU A 128 -3.98 1.26 -5.30
C GLU A 128 -3.83 1.69 -3.83
N CYS A 129 -2.60 1.83 -3.35
CA CYS A 129 -2.30 2.35 -2.01
C CYS A 129 -2.08 3.86 -1.98
N ARG A 130 -2.12 4.58 -3.12
CA ARG A 130 -1.85 6.03 -3.12
C ARG A 130 -2.78 6.83 -2.21
N GLY A 131 -4.04 6.40 -2.10
CA GLY A 131 -5.01 7.04 -1.19
C GLY A 131 -4.66 6.90 0.30
N LEU A 132 -3.76 5.98 0.65
CA LEU A 132 -3.25 5.77 2.00
C LEU A 132 -2.06 6.69 2.33
N ILE A 133 -1.50 7.37 1.32
CA ILE A 133 -0.34 8.25 1.46
C ILE A 133 -0.84 9.70 1.51
N LYS A 134 -0.50 10.42 2.58
CA LYS A 134 -1.02 11.76 2.88
C LYS A 134 -0.06 12.90 2.50
N THR A 135 1.06 12.59 1.86
CA THR A 135 1.93 13.60 1.25
C THR A 135 1.22 14.26 0.07
N ALA A 136 1.54 15.52 -0.20
CA ALA A 136 0.84 16.31 -1.23
C ALA A 136 0.99 15.72 -2.65
N ASP A 137 2.12 15.08 -2.95
CA ASP A 137 2.40 14.45 -4.24
C ASP A 137 2.12 12.93 -4.26
N GLY A 138 1.64 12.37 -3.14
CA GLY A 138 1.35 10.94 -3.00
C GLY A 138 2.60 10.05 -2.94
N LYS A 139 3.79 10.62 -2.74
CA LYS A 139 5.03 9.84 -2.57
C LYS A 139 5.18 9.33 -1.15
N LEU A 140 5.75 8.14 -1.02
CA LEU A 140 5.89 7.46 0.26
C LEU A 140 6.86 8.23 1.18
N PRO A 141 6.42 8.66 2.38
CA PRO A 141 7.21 9.53 3.26
C PRO A 141 8.13 8.72 4.15
N PHE A 142 9.43 8.98 4.08
CA PHE A 142 10.44 8.31 4.88
C PHE A 142 11.19 9.27 5.81
N SER A 143 11.65 8.74 6.94
CA SER A 143 12.61 9.44 7.81
C SER A 143 13.95 9.62 7.11
N ALA A 144 14.36 10.86 6.84
CA ALA A 144 15.64 11.19 6.22
C ALA A 144 16.84 10.63 7.00
N THR A 145 16.73 10.55 8.33
CA THR A 145 17.84 10.11 9.18
C THR A 145 17.95 8.57 9.26
N ASN A 146 16.85 7.84 9.11
CA ASN A 146 16.80 6.41 9.44
C ASN A 146 16.41 5.47 8.27
N SER A 147 16.05 5.99 7.09
CA SER A 147 15.60 5.17 5.96
C SER A 147 16.62 5.02 4.83
N MET A 148 17.80 5.63 4.94
CA MET A 148 18.67 5.87 3.78
C MET A 148 19.17 4.60 3.10
N ASP A 149 19.48 3.54 3.85
CA ASP A 149 19.91 2.27 3.27
C ASP A 149 18.82 1.67 2.37
N PHE A 150 17.57 1.66 2.85
CA PHE A 150 16.43 1.17 2.08
C PHE A 150 16.15 2.05 0.86
N VAL A 151 16.03 3.37 1.04
CA VAL A 151 15.75 4.30 -0.07
C VAL A 151 16.85 4.24 -1.14
N ASN A 152 18.11 4.22 -0.74
CA ASN A 152 19.23 4.09 -1.66
C ASN A 152 19.18 2.76 -2.43
N SER A 153 18.90 1.64 -1.75
CA SER A 153 18.75 0.34 -2.42
C SER A 153 17.66 0.40 -3.50
N CYS A 154 16.50 1.00 -3.19
CA CYS A 154 15.42 1.15 -4.15
C CYS A 154 15.74 2.09 -5.30
N LYS A 155 16.44 3.20 -5.07
CA LYS A 155 16.88 4.08 -6.16
C LYS A 155 17.83 3.39 -7.14
N ASN A 156 18.66 2.48 -6.66
CA ASN A 156 19.60 1.72 -7.48
C ASN A 156 18.95 0.50 -8.14
N GLU A 157 17.76 0.09 -7.70
CA GLU A 157 16.97 -0.93 -8.36
C GLU A 157 16.23 -0.33 -9.57
N ALA A 158 16.64 -0.73 -10.77
CA ALA A 158 16.11 -0.21 -12.02
C ALA A 158 14.59 -0.43 -12.13
N GLY A 159 13.84 0.67 -12.27
CA GLY A 159 12.39 0.62 -12.42
C GLY A 159 11.61 0.41 -11.12
N SER A 160 12.26 0.46 -9.95
CA SER A 160 11.54 0.26 -8.70
C SER A 160 10.50 1.35 -8.44
N TRP A 161 9.35 0.99 -7.87
CA TRP A 161 8.31 1.98 -7.57
C TRP A 161 8.79 2.94 -6.46
N VAL A 162 9.31 2.40 -5.35
CA VAL A 162 9.78 3.23 -4.23
C VAL A 162 10.91 4.17 -4.66
N GLY A 163 11.87 3.71 -5.46
CA GLY A 163 13.01 4.54 -5.91
C GLY A 163 12.58 5.76 -6.74
N ASN A 164 11.38 5.71 -7.33
CA ASN A 164 10.77 6.80 -8.10
C ASN A 164 9.69 7.58 -7.33
N ASN A 165 9.17 7.04 -6.22
CA ASN A 165 8.00 7.56 -5.51
C ASN A 165 8.21 7.68 -3.99
N PHE A 166 9.32 8.30 -3.58
CA PHE A 166 9.61 8.57 -2.17
C PHE A 166 9.80 10.07 -1.89
N GLN A 167 9.62 10.46 -0.63
CA GLN A 167 10.04 11.74 -0.07
C GLN A 167 10.81 11.49 1.23
N LEU A 168 11.87 12.26 1.47
CA LEU A 168 12.57 12.28 2.75
C LEU A 168 12.07 13.45 3.57
N TRP A 169 11.93 13.25 4.87
CA TRP A 169 11.53 14.28 5.82
C TRP A 169 12.47 14.28 7.03
N ASN A 170 12.72 15.46 7.60
CA ASN A 170 13.55 15.62 8.80
C ASN A 170 12.82 15.20 10.09
N ILE A 171 12.07 14.09 10.02
CA ILE A 171 11.39 13.47 11.16
C ILE A 171 12.22 12.24 11.52
N ALA A 172 12.68 12.19 12.76
CA ALA A 172 13.72 11.26 13.19
C ALA A 172 13.21 9.85 13.45
N ASP A 173 11.90 9.62 13.59
CA ASP A 173 11.36 8.28 13.86
C ASP A 173 10.05 8.03 13.10
N ALA A 174 9.76 6.75 12.82
CA ALA A 174 8.55 6.33 12.11
C ALA A 174 7.26 6.78 12.82
N ARG A 175 7.30 6.93 14.15
CA ARG A 175 6.16 7.36 14.96
C ARG A 175 5.98 8.88 15.02
N CYS A 176 6.83 9.63 14.33
CA CYS A 176 6.80 11.08 14.29
C CYS A 176 6.82 11.73 15.67
N GLN A 177 7.64 11.23 16.59
CA GLN A 177 7.80 11.79 17.93
C GLN A 177 8.81 12.94 17.93
N TRP A 178 9.83 12.84 17.08
CA TRP A 178 10.99 13.74 17.08
C TRP A 178 11.32 14.26 15.68
N GLY A 179 11.69 15.53 15.57
CA GLY A 179 12.19 16.12 14.33
C GLY A 179 11.58 17.47 14.00
N GLU A 180 11.57 17.77 12.71
CA GLU A 180 10.98 18.95 12.08
C GLU A 180 10.19 18.52 10.84
N ASP A 181 9.02 19.13 10.63
CA ASP A 181 8.19 18.86 9.45
C ASP A 181 8.71 19.58 8.19
N VAL A 182 9.92 19.23 7.78
CA VAL A 182 10.57 19.77 6.58
C VAL A 182 11.04 18.63 5.69
N THR A 183 10.93 18.81 4.38
CA THR A 183 11.45 17.85 3.40
C THR A 183 12.96 17.92 3.29
N CYS A 184 13.60 16.80 3.00
CA CYS A 184 15.02 16.72 2.70
C CYS A 184 15.25 16.18 1.29
N ASP A 185 16.33 16.61 0.67
CA ASP A 185 16.77 16.15 -0.62
C ASP A 185 17.66 14.91 -0.49
N PHE A 186 17.47 13.96 -1.40
CA PHE A 186 18.34 12.81 -1.49
C PHE A 186 19.74 13.28 -1.93
N PRO A 187 20.82 12.90 -1.21
CA PRO A 187 22.13 13.45 -1.47
C PRO A 187 22.80 12.84 -2.71
N ASP A 188 23.85 13.52 -3.19
CA ASP A 188 24.85 12.87 -4.03
C ASP A 188 25.72 11.96 -3.16
N LEU A 189 25.50 10.65 -3.27
CA LEU A 189 26.20 9.62 -2.50
C LEU A 189 27.68 9.49 -2.84
N ALA A 190 28.16 10.08 -3.95
CA ALA A 190 29.59 10.20 -4.20
C ALA A 190 30.26 11.26 -3.30
N VAL A 191 29.47 12.15 -2.70
CA VAL A 191 29.93 13.27 -1.88
C VAL A 191 29.58 13.07 -0.39
N THR A 192 28.34 12.68 -0.09
CA THR A 192 27.84 12.55 1.27
C THR A 192 26.73 11.49 1.38
N ASN A 193 26.64 10.82 2.53
CA ASN A 193 25.54 9.91 2.85
C ASN A 193 24.40 10.58 3.63
N GLN A 194 24.49 11.89 3.90
CA GLN A 194 23.51 12.64 4.68
C GLN A 194 22.57 13.41 3.77
N PRO A 195 21.24 13.21 3.86
CA PRO A 195 20.26 14.08 3.20
C PRO A 195 20.40 15.55 3.61
N ASP A 196 20.11 16.44 2.67
CA ASP A 196 20.11 17.89 2.89
C ASP A 196 18.69 18.36 3.19
N CYS A 197 18.43 18.87 4.40
CA CYS A 197 17.12 19.39 4.79
C CYS A 197 17.01 20.91 4.63
N GLY A 198 17.96 21.53 3.93
CA GLY A 198 17.99 22.96 3.67
C GLY A 198 18.73 23.76 4.75
N ALA A 199 19.07 25.00 4.40
CA ALA A 199 19.81 25.89 5.29
C ALA A 199 19.02 26.18 6.57
N GLY A 200 19.66 25.96 7.72
CA GLY A 200 19.07 26.19 9.04
C GLY A 200 18.39 24.96 9.66
N HIS A 201 18.30 23.85 8.93
CA HIS A 201 17.72 22.60 9.43
C HIS A 201 18.81 21.59 9.74
N THR A 202 18.85 21.12 10.99
CA THR A 202 19.79 20.07 11.39
C THR A 202 19.13 18.71 11.16
N LEU A 203 19.74 17.88 10.30
CA LEU A 203 19.28 16.50 10.07
C LEU A 203 19.25 15.71 11.39
N GLY A 204 18.14 15.02 11.65
CA GLY A 204 18.00 14.14 12.81
C GLY A 204 17.83 14.87 14.14
N ILE A 205 17.44 16.15 14.10
CA ILE A 205 17.14 16.95 15.30
C ILE A 205 16.11 16.24 16.18
N GLN A 206 16.31 16.32 17.50
CA GLN A 206 15.47 15.64 18.50
C GLN A 206 14.50 16.61 19.18
N THR A 207 13.81 17.43 18.37
CA THR A 207 12.76 18.34 18.84
C THR A 207 11.44 17.58 18.92
N VAL A 208 10.69 17.73 20.01
CA VAL A 208 9.36 17.09 20.13
C VAL A 208 8.45 17.63 19.02
N MET A 209 7.85 16.73 18.24
CA MET A 209 6.88 17.08 17.20
C MET A 209 5.60 17.65 17.81
N GLU A 210 4.94 18.54 17.08
CA GLU A 210 3.64 19.08 17.50
C GLU A 210 2.59 17.96 17.63
N LYS A 211 1.60 18.16 18.50
CA LYS A 211 0.54 17.16 18.75
C LYS A 211 -0.22 16.72 17.49
N GLY A 212 -0.28 17.57 16.45
CA GLY A 212 -0.92 17.24 15.18
C GLY A 212 -0.26 16.08 14.41
N PHE A 213 0.99 15.73 14.74
CA PHE A 213 1.73 14.62 14.15
C PHE A 213 1.64 13.33 14.97
N ALA A 214 0.86 13.32 16.06
CA ALA A 214 0.75 12.16 16.92
C ALA A 214 0.26 10.94 16.12
N VAL A 215 1.04 9.86 16.18
CA VAL A 215 0.64 8.53 15.71
C VAL A 215 -0.01 7.81 16.88
N GLU A 216 -1.32 7.59 16.80
CA GLU A 216 -2.12 6.98 17.86
C GLU A 216 -2.40 5.50 17.56
N ASP A 217 -2.11 4.64 18.52
CA ASP A 217 -2.34 3.20 18.42
C ASP A 217 -3.81 2.87 18.68
N VAL A 218 -4.31 1.80 18.04
CA VAL A 218 -5.67 1.30 18.25
C VAL A 218 -5.59 -0.06 18.91
N ALA A 219 -5.75 -0.07 20.24
CA ALA A 219 -5.76 -1.29 21.02
C ALA A 219 -6.94 -2.19 20.64
N TYR A 220 -6.70 -3.51 20.60
CA TYR A 220 -7.74 -4.50 20.41
C TYR A 220 -8.09 -5.22 21.73
N PRO A 221 -9.36 -5.62 21.93
CA PRO A 221 -9.74 -6.46 23.05
C PRO A 221 -9.07 -7.84 22.97
N VAL A 222 -8.57 -8.30 24.12
CA VAL A 222 -8.04 -9.65 24.34
C VAL A 222 -9.07 -10.56 24.99
#